data_AF-A0A444W1F8-F1
#
_entry.id   AF-A0A444W1F8-F1
#
_cell.length_a   1.000
_cell.length_b   1.000
_cell.length_c   1.000
_cell.angle_alpha   90.00
_cell.angle_beta   90.00
_cell.angle_gamma   90.00
#
_symmetry.space_group_name_H-M   'P 1'
#
loop_
_entity.id
_entity.type
_entity.pdbx_description
1 polymer ?
#
loop_
_entity_poly.entity_id
_entity_poly.type
_entity_poly.pdbx_seq_one_letter_code
_entity_poly.pdbx_strand_id
1 'polypeptide(L)'
;MFDPDLAEKIKKQIEYFENKRKWRQYWEKSMSIELYGDKKMSPDLKYSRQDDSKIATIRFKVSEEKYSIEFDSYEGRIWGWKIRPNPKRIQKTDDIEVISKKINNDPNEKVVISIEKTEFKTIPNFDGVIGEIAKVKPIKTAYNPLIPQQIEIFKRKIDSFLPHGYIQIIEQTEGLEFQEFRISGISEIQRTGLDDGDYFHLAEFEDGIIAIKENDKNGELYFCHFSGLIDKVGTDFDKILKERTT
;
A
#
# COMPACT_ATOMS: atom_id res chain seq x y z
N MET A 1 -3.12 8.05 -19.75
CA MET A 1 -3.32 7.53 -18.38
C MET A 1 -3.52 8.73 -17.49
N PHE A 2 -2.51 9.58 -17.35
CA PHE A 2 -2.64 10.90 -16.72
C PHE A 2 -3.29 11.93 -17.65
N ASP A 3 -3.74 13.04 -17.07
CA ASP A 3 -4.09 14.24 -17.82
C ASP A 3 -2.87 14.78 -18.60
N PRO A 4 -3.09 15.61 -19.65
CA PRO A 4 -2.01 16.08 -20.51
C PRO A 4 -0.89 16.83 -19.77
N ASP A 5 -1.23 17.63 -18.76
CA ASP A 5 -0.26 18.46 -18.04
C ASP A 5 0.66 17.58 -17.17
N LEU A 6 0.08 16.64 -16.44
CA LEU A 6 0.83 15.67 -15.65
C LEU A 6 1.65 14.71 -16.52
N ALA A 7 1.09 14.27 -17.66
CA ALA A 7 1.82 13.42 -18.62
C ALA A 7 3.06 14.13 -19.17
N GLU A 8 2.93 15.40 -19.56
CA GLU A 8 4.05 16.21 -20.03
C GLU A 8 5.08 16.45 -18.91
N LYS A 9 4.63 16.69 -17.68
CA LYS A 9 5.53 16.83 -16.52
C LYS A 9 6.32 15.54 -16.24
N ILE A 10 5.66 14.38 -16.25
CA ILE A 10 6.30 13.06 -16.12
C ILE A 10 7.37 12.87 -17.21
N LYS A 11 7.02 13.16 -18.46
CA LYS A 11 7.94 13.05 -19.60
C LYS A 11 9.19 13.92 -19.39
N LYS A 12 9.01 15.20 -19.04
CA LYS A 12 10.12 16.13 -18.75
C LYS A 12 11.01 15.66 -17.60
N GLN A 13 10.43 15.08 -16.55
CA GLN A 13 11.23 14.50 -15.46
C GLN A 13 12.03 13.27 -15.89
N ILE A 14 11.44 12.38 -16.69
CA ILE A 14 12.16 11.22 -17.26
C ILE A 14 13.32 11.70 -18.12
N GLU A 15 13.09 12.63 -19.05
CA GLU A 15 14.14 13.23 -19.90
C GLU A 15 15.25 13.91 -19.07
N TYR A 16 14.88 14.60 -17.99
CA TYR A 16 15.82 15.22 -17.05
C TYR A 16 16.75 14.19 -16.39
N PHE A 17 16.20 13.06 -15.96
CA PHE A 17 16.99 11.98 -15.37
C PHE A 17 17.65 11.07 -16.39
N GLU A 18 17.21 11.10 -17.65
CA GLU A 18 17.72 10.21 -18.68
C GLU A 18 19.21 10.40 -18.90
N ASN A 19 19.64 11.66 -18.83
CA ASN A 19 21.01 12.12 -19.03
C ASN A 19 21.83 12.19 -17.72
N LYS A 20 21.30 11.66 -16.61
CA LYS A 20 21.93 11.69 -15.28
C LYS A 20 22.27 10.28 -14.77
N ARG A 21 22.87 10.22 -13.58
CA ARG A 21 23.21 8.96 -12.92
C ARG A 21 21.93 8.17 -12.64
N LYS A 22 21.87 6.94 -13.16
CA LYS A 22 20.83 5.97 -12.82
C LYS A 22 21.51 4.80 -12.16
N TRP A 23 20.93 4.30 -11.09
CA TRP A 23 21.32 3.01 -10.55
C TRP A 23 20.32 1.97 -11.04
N ARG A 24 20.83 0.86 -11.54
CA ARG A 24 20.02 -0.26 -12.01
C ARG A 24 20.51 -1.51 -11.29
N GLN A 25 19.61 -2.19 -10.60
CA GLN A 25 19.92 -3.39 -9.85
C GLN A 25 18.99 -4.53 -10.28
N TYR A 26 19.58 -5.70 -10.50
CA TYR A 26 18.85 -6.94 -10.77
C TYR A 26 18.84 -7.81 -9.53
N TRP A 27 17.66 -8.26 -9.15
CA TRP A 27 17.41 -9.23 -8.10
C TRP A 27 16.85 -10.51 -8.72
N GLU A 28 16.81 -11.61 -8.00
CA GLU A 28 16.26 -12.87 -8.52
C GLU A 28 14.83 -12.70 -9.06
N LYS A 29 13.96 -12.03 -8.28
CA LYS A 29 12.53 -11.85 -8.60
C LYS A 29 12.16 -10.49 -9.19
N SER A 30 13.10 -9.56 -9.34
CA SER A 30 12.77 -8.20 -9.79
C SER A 30 13.95 -7.44 -10.39
N MET A 31 13.67 -6.31 -11.03
CA MET A 31 14.67 -5.29 -11.36
C MET A 31 14.19 -3.94 -10.86
N SER A 32 15.08 -3.17 -10.25
CA SER A 32 14.82 -1.78 -9.84
C SER A 32 15.68 -0.82 -10.64
N ILE A 33 15.10 0.33 -10.97
CA ILE A 33 15.82 1.50 -11.47
C ILE A 33 15.56 2.64 -10.51
N GLU A 34 16.62 3.25 -10.00
CA GLU A 34 16.57 4.44 -9.15
C GLU A 34 17.25 5.61 -9.88
N LEU A 35 16.56 6.74 -9.87
CA LEU A 35 16.98 7.97 -10.53
C LEU A 35 17.72 8.85 -9.52
N TYR A 36 19.05 8.78 -9.57
CA TYR A 36 19.94 9.59 -8.75
C TYR A 36 20.24 10.91 -9.46
N GLY A 37 19.91 12.03 -8.84
CA GLY A 37 20.21 13.32 -9.45
C GLY A 37 19.92 14.49 -8.52
N ASP A 38 20.77 15.50 -8.64
CA ASP A 38 20.83 16.75 -7.89
C ASP A 38 19.47 17.25 -7.36
N LYS A 39 19.43 17.66 -6.09
CA LYS A 39 18.24 18.24 -5.42
C LYS A 39 17.73 19.53 -6.10
N LYS A 40 18.44 20.04 -7.10
CA LYS A 40 18.18 21.25 -7.88
C LYS A 40 17.23 21.07 -9.06
N MET A 41 16.30 20.12 -9.03
CA MET A 41 15.21 20.09 -10.02
C MET A 41 14.39 21.38 -9.89
N SER A 42 14.06 22.03 -11.01
CA SER A 42 13.22 23.24 -11.01
C SER A 42 11.89 22.95 -10.31
N PRO A 43 11.40 23.86 -9.42
CA PRO A 43 10.09 23.72 -8.79
C PRO A 43 8.95 23.45 -9.77
N ASP A 44 9.00 24.02 -10.98
CA ASP A 44 7.95 23.85 -12.01
C ASP A 44 7.87 22.41 -12.54
N LEU A 45 8.98 21.67 -12.47
CA LEU A 45 9.01 20.25 -12.83
C LEU A 45 8.50 19.38 -11.70
N LYS A 46 8.44 19.88 -10.45
CA LYS A 46 8.02 19.07 -9.31
C LYS A 46 6.51 18.87 -9.26
N TYR A 47 6.12 17.73 -8.72
CA TYR A 47 4.77 17.42 -8.29
C TYR A 47 4.44 18.18 -7.01
N SER A 48 3.14 18.42 -6.77
CA SER A 48 2.71 19.05 -5.51
C SER A 48 2.94 18.13 -4.31
N ARG A 49 2.74 16.81 -4.50
CA ARG A 49 3.02 15.78 -3.50
C ARG A 49 4.53 15.59 -3.28
N GLN A 50 4.98 15.49 -2.03
CA GLN A 50 6.42 15.44 -1.69
C GLN A 50 6.84 14.18 -0.90
N ASP A 51 5.90 13.46 -0.31
CA ASP A 51 6.12 12.19 0.39
C ASP A 51 6.44 11.05 -0.59
N ASP A 52 6.89 9.93 -0.04
CA ASP A 52 7.06 8.69 -0.79
C ASP A 52 5.69 8.16 -1.22
N SER A 53 5.55 7.93 -2.52
CA SER A 53 4.26 7.56 -3.11
C SER A 53 4.43 6.77 -4.40
N LYS A 54 3.78 5.60 -4.45
CA LYS A 54 3.56 4.85 -5.70
C LYS A 54 2.61 5.64 -6.59
N ILE A 55 3.08 6.13 -7.72
CA ILE A 55 2.31 6.94 -8.67
C ILE A 55 1.40 6.06 -9.51
N ALA A 56 1.97 5.02 -10.11
CA ALA A 56 1.26 4.21 -11.09
C ALA A 56 1.81 2.80 -11.21
N THR A 57 0.93 1.91 -11.66
CA THR A 57 1.25 0.52 -11.97
C THR A 57 0.79 0.22 -13.39
N ILE A 58 1.69 -0.32 -14.20
CA ILE A 58 1.36 -0.85 -15.53
C ILE A 58 1.59 -2.36 -15.49
N ARG A 59 0.57 -3.13 -15.85
CA ARG A 59 0.70 -4.58 -16.07
C ARG A 59 0.75 -4.84 -17.57
N PHE A 60 1.68 -5.69 -17.99
CA PHE A 60 1.89 -6.03 -19.38
C PHE A 60 2.24 -7.51 -19.51
N LYS A 61 2.15 -8.06 -20.72
CA LYS A 61 2.69 -9.38 -21.02
C LYS A 61 3.66 -9.31 -22.19
N VAL A 62 4.59 -10.24 -22.17
CA VAL A 62 5.49 -10.55 -23.29
C VAL A 62 5.29 -12.03 -23.56
N SER A 63 4.79 -12.36 -24.76
CA SER A 63 4.24 -13.69 -25.02
C SER A 63 3.17 -14.05 -23.97
N GLU A 64 3.33 -15.14 -23.22
CA GLU A 64 2.39 -15.57 -22.16
C GLU A 64 2.82 -15.14 -20.75
N GLU A 65 4.03 -14.60 -20.58
CA GLU A 65 4.53 -14.18 -19.27
C GLU A 65 4.01 -12.80 -18.90
N LYS A 66 3.46 -12.67 -17.69
CA LYS A 66 2.92 -11.41 -17.16
C LYS A 66 3.96 -10.70 -16.31
N TYR A 67 3.99 -9.38 -16.46
CA TYR A 67 4.86 -8.47 -15.76
C TYR A 67 4.07 -7.28 -15.20
N SER A 68 4.61 -6.67 -14.15
CA SER A 68 4.18 -5.40 -13.59
C SER A 68 5.37 -4.45 -13.48
N ILE A 69 5.13 -3.18 -13.74
CA ILE A 69 6.05 -2.08 -13.43
C ILE A 69 5.34 -1.09 -12.52
N GLU A 70 5.98 -0.77 -11.41
CA GLU A 70 5.54 0.19 -10.41
C GLU A 70 6.42 1.43 -10.50
N PHE A 71 5.82 2.62 -10.60
CA PHE A 71 6.54 3.90 -10.61
C PHE A 71 6.36 4.59 -9.28
N ASP A 72 7.47 4.99 -8.66
CA ASP A 72 7.48 5.63 -7.35
C ASP A 72 7.96 7.08 -7.44
N SER A 73 7.46 7.92 -6.54
CA SER A 73 7.84 9.32 -6.39
C SER A 73 8.30 9.64 -4.97
N TYR A 74 9.19 10.61 -4.87
CA TYR A 74 9.66 11.18 -3.61
C TYR A 74 10.16 12.62 -3.85
N GLU A 75 9.99 13.54 -2.90
CA GLU A 75 10.40 14.96 -2.99
C GLU A 75 9.87 15.68 -4.26
N GLY A 76 8.65 15.34 -4.68
CA GLY A 76 7.99 15.98 -5.82
C GLY A 76 8.50 15.49 -7.16
N ARG A 77 9.13 14.34 -7.24
CA ARG A 77 9.65 13.82 -8.50
C ARG A 77 9.57 12.31 -8.58
N ILE A 78 9.68 11.77 -9.79
CA ILE A 78 9.91 10.34 -10.02
C ILE A 78 11.23 9.96 -9.33
N TRP A 79 11.13 8.99 -8.45
CA TRP A 79 12.26 8.41 -7.74
C TRP A 79 12.83 7.23 -8.52
N GLY A 80 11.96 6.38 -9.07
CA GLY A 80 12.38 5.18 -9.74
C GLY A 80 11.20 4.32 -10.17
N TRP A 81 11.52 3.11 -10.59
CA TRP A 81 10.52 2.09 -10.87
C TRP A 81 11.05 0.69 -10.63
N LYS A 82 10.13 -0.23 -10.35
CA LYS A 82 10.42 -1.63 -10.10
C LYS A 82 9.61 -2.52 -11.03
N ILE A 83 10.28 -3.47 -11.68
CA ILE A 83 9.67 -4.44 -12.59
C ILE A 83 9.70 -5.83 -11.96
N ARG A 84 8.55 -6.52 -11.97
CA ARG A 84 8.39 -7.92 -11.53
C ARG A 84 7.63 -8.72 -12.60
N PRO A 85 7.97 -10.00 -12.85
CA PRO A 85 9.22 -10.65 -12.43
C PRO A 85 10.44 -9.98 -13.09
N ASN A 86 11.65 -10.46 -12.81
CA ASN A 86 12.88 -9.85 -13.34
C ASN A 86 12.85 -9.81 -14.90
N PRO A 87 12.88 -8.60 -15.52
CA PRO A 87 12.76 -8.44 -16.97
C PRO A 87 14.05 -8.73 -17.75
N LYS A 88 15.09 -9.32 -17.13
CA LYS A 88 16.40 -9.55 -17.78
C LYS A 88 16.31 -10.27 -19.12
N ARG A 89 15.32 -11.15 -19.30
CA ARG A 89 15.09 -11.90 -20.55
C ARG A 89 14.34 -11.11 -21.63
N ILE A 90 13.63 -10.05 -21.27
CA ILE A 90 12.74 -9.30 -22.17
C ILE A 90 13.25 -7.89 -22.52
N GLN A 91 14.45 -7.49 -22.07
CA GLN A 91 14.97 -6.13 -22.27
C GLN A 91 15.15 -5.68 -23.72
N LYS A 92 15.20 -6.61 -24.66
CA LYS A 92 15.37 -6.33 -26.09
C LYS A 92 14.10 -6.58 -26.90
N THR A 93 12.98 -6.87 -26.22
CA THR A 93 11.71 -7.11 -26.89
C THR A 93 10.99 -5.79 -27.08
N ASP A 94 10.44 -5.60 -28.28
CA ASP A 94 9.52 -4.49 -28.57
C ASP A 94 8.06 -4.97 -28.59
N ASP A 95 7.84 -6.29 -28.56
CA ASP A 95 6.53 -6.93 -28.52
C ASP A 95 6.01 -7.00 -27.07
N ILE A 96 5.37 -5.92 -26.64
CA ILE A 96 4.81 -5.75 -25.30
C ILE A 96 3.32 -5.44 -25.41
N GLU A 97 2.48 -6.31 -24.86
CA GLU A 97 1.05 -6.04 -24.75
C GLU A 97 0.72 -5.48 -23.37
N VAL A 98 0.27 -4.24 -23.30
CA VAL A 98 -0.19 -3.64 -22.04
C VAL A 98 -1.57 -4.19 -21.68
N ILE A 99 -1.64 -4.91 -20.56
CA ILE A 99 -2.86 -5.53 -20.03
C ILE A 99 -3.68 -4.50 -19.25
N SER A 100 -3.03 -3.71 -18.38
CA SER A 100 -3.74 -2.73 -17.56
C SER A 100 -2.84 -1.55 -17.18
N LYS A 101 -3.48 -0.41 -16.93
CA LYS A 101 -2.86 0.84 -16.48
C LYS A 101 -3.64 1.35 -15.27
N LYS A 102 -2.96 1.63 -14.16
CA LYS A 102 -3.56 2.16 -12.94
C LYS A 102 -2.78 3.36 -12.44
N ILE A 103 -3.48 4.45 -12.14
CA ILE A 103 -2.96 5.54 -11.30
C ILE A 103 -3.23 5.12 -9.87
N ASN A 104 -2.17 4.94 -9.07
CA ASN A 104 -2.26 4.56 -7.68
C ASN A 104 -2.47 5.79 -6.79
N ASN A 105 -1.73 6.87 -7.09
CA ASN A 105 -1.84 8.15 -6.41
C ASN A 105 -1.59 9.26 -7.43
N ASP A 106 -2.41 10.31 -7.40
CA ASP A 106 -2.16 11.50 -8.21
C ASP A 106 -0.99 12.30 -7.60
N PRO A 107 0.12 12.51 -8.34
CA PRO A 107 1.26 13.30 -7.87
C PRO A 107 0.92 14.76 -7.57
N ASN A 108 -0.12 15.32 -8.18
CA ASN A 108 -0.56 16.69 -7.93
C ASN A 108 -1.61 16.78 -6.81
N GLU A 109 -2.15 15.66 -6.33
CA GLU A 109 -3.03 15.66 -5.17
C GLU A 109 -2.24 16.12 -3.95
N LYS A 110 -2.73 17.16 -3.27
CA LYS A 110 -2.15 17.57 -1.99
C LYS A 110 -2.30 16.40 -1.02
N VAL A 111 -1.23 16.04 -0.30
CA VAL A 111 -1.34 15.11 0.83
C VAL A 111 -2.20 15.80 1.89
N VAL A 112 -3.51 15.53 1.87
CA VAL A 112 -4.44 16.34 2.67
C VAL A 112 -4.31 16.08 4.16
N ILE A 113 -3.68 14.97 4.60
CA ILE A 113 -3.69 14.66 6.04
C ILE A 113 -2.37 14.00 6.47
N SER A 114 -1.49 14.79 7.08
CA SER A 114 -0.62 14.27 8.13
C SER A 114 -1.48 14.11 9.39
N ILE A 115 -1.68 12.89 9.84
CA ILE A 115 -2.40 12.64 11.09
C ILE A 115 -1.37 12.56 12.21
N GLU A 116 -1.56 13.38 13.23
CA GLU A 116 -0.91 13.16 14.51
C GLU A 116 -1.70 12.09 15.26
N LYS A 117 -1.18 10.86 15.22
CA LYS A 117 -1.75 9.74 15.95
C LYS A 117 -1.48 9.94 17.44
N THR A 118 -2.54 9.98 18.24
CA THR A 118 -2.44 10.23 19.69
C THR A 118 -2.82 8.99 20.46
N GLU A 119 -2.00 8.60 21.44
CA GLU A 119 -2.25 7.46 22.31
C GLU A 119 -3.35 7.76 23.33
N PHE A 120 -4.15 6.76 23.69
CA PHE A 120 -5.06 6.88 24.83
C PHE A 120 -4.25 7.03 26.13
N LYS A 121 -4.64 7.98 26.99
CA LYS A 121 -4.03 8.10 28.33
C LYS A 121 -4.32 6.88 29.22
N THR A 122 -5.52 6.33 29.05
CA THR A 122 -6.00 5.11 29.70
C THR A 122 -6.74 4.32 28.65
N ILE A 123 -6.42 3.04 28.50
CA ILE A 123 -7.08 2.14 27.55
C ILE A 123 -8.57 2.06 27.92
N PRO A 124 -9.48 2.45 27.01
CA PRO A 124 -10.91 2.38 27.27
C PRO A 124 -11.41 0.93 27.22
N ASN A 125 -12.61 0.70 27.73
CA ASN A 125 -13.33 -0.53 27.43
C ASN A 125 -13.83 -0.45 25.99
N PHE A 126 -13.33 -1.34 25.14
CA PHE A 126 -13.78 -1.46 23.77
C PHE A 126 -14.99 -2.40 23.65
N ASP A 127 -15.80 -2.18 22.63
CA ASP A 127 -16.94 -3.01 22.27
C ASP A 127 -16.58 -4.04 21.18
N GLY A 128 -17.46 -5.01 20.96
CA GLY A 128 -17.33 -5.99 19.88
C GLY A 128 -16.13 -6.94 20.04
N VAL A 129 -15.57 -7.38 18.91
CA VAL A 129 -14.49 -8.40 18.88
C VAL A 129 -13.26 -7.98 19.68
N ILE A 130 -12.85 -6.72 19.61
CA ILE A 130 -11.68 -6.22 20.36
C ILE A 130 -11.94 -6.20 21.86
N GLY A 131 -13.17 -5.87 22.30
CA GLY A 131 -13.58 -5.95 23.69
C GLY A 131 -13.60 -7.38 24.22
N GLU A 132 -13.96 -8.35 23.39
CA GLU A 132 -13.91 -9.76 23.74
C GLU A 132 -12.46 -10.26 23.87
N ILE A 133 -11.59 -9.94 22.92
CA ILE A 133 -10.18 -10.34 22.95
C ILE A 133 -9.46 -9.68 24.14
N ALA A 134 -9.76 -8.41 24.44
CA ALA A 134 -9.17 -7.67 25.55
C ALA A 134 -9.42 -8.30 26.93
N LYS A 135 -10.44 -9.15 27.07
CA LYS A 135 -10.72 -9.88 28.33
C LYS A 135 -9.71 -10.98 28.61
N VAL A 136 -9.08 -11.53 27.56
CA VAL A 136 -8.15 -12.67 27.66
C VAL A 136 -6.71 -12.29 27.31
N LYS A 137 -6.53 -11.29 26.45
CA LYS A 137 -5.22 -10.76 26.04
C LYS A 137 -5.16 -9.26 26.32
N PRO A 138 -4.26 -8.80 27.21
CA PRO A 138 -4.18 -7.39 27.55
C PRO A 138 -3.72 -6.56 26.35
N ILE A 139 -4.38 -5.43 26.14
CA ILE A 139 -3.95 -4.40 25.18
C ILE A 139 -2.74 -3.69 25.79
N LYS A 140 -1.65 -3.60 25.04
CA LYS A 140 -0.43 -2.89 25.43
C LYS A 140 -0.56 -1.40 25.16
N THR A 141 -1.03 -1.07 23.96
CA THR A 141 -1.17 0.31 23.49
C THR A 141 -2.41 0.43 22.60
N ALA A 142 -3.11 1.55 22.73
CA ALA A 142 -4.27 1.89 21.90
C ALA A 142 -4.25 3.37 21.55
N TYR A 143 -4.79 3.72 20.39
CA TYR A 143 -4.75 5.09 19.89
C TYR A 143 -6.14 5.66 19.67
N ASN A 144 -6.29 6.97 19.93
CA ASN A 144 -7.56 7.65 19.76
C ASN A 144 -8.06 7.49 18.33
N PRO A 145 -9.37 7.26 18.11
CA PRO A 145 -9.93 7.14 16.78
C PRO A 145 -9.78 8.46 16.03
N LEU A 146 -9.73 8.34 14.71
CA LEU A 146 -9.79 9.50 13.83
C LEU A 146 -11.20 10.08 13.80
N ILE A 147 -11.31 11.36 13.44
CA ILE A 147 -12.63 11.93 13.20
C ILE A 147 -13.27 11.27 11.96
N PRO A 148 -14.60 11.14 11.89
CA PRO A 148 -15.27 10.44 10.79
C PRO A 148 -14.87 10.93 9.39
N GLN A 149 -14.63 12.23 9.23
CA GLN A 149 -14.20 12.80 7.94
C GLN A 149 -12.82 12.28 7.52
N GLN A 150 -11.89 12.08 8.46
CA GLN A 150 -10.57 11.51 8.19
C GLN A 150 -10.71 10.04 7.80
N ILE A 151 -11.50 9.26 8.55
CA ILE A 151 -11.76 7.85 8.23
C ILE A 151 -12.28 7.70 6.79
N GLU A 152 -13.27 8.51 6.40
CA GLU A 152 -13.80 8.48 5.03
C GLU A 152 -12.77 8.81 3.95
N ILE A 153 -11.81 9.70 4.24
CA ILE A 153 -10.71 10.01 3.32
C ILE A 153 -9.80 8.78 3.14
N PHE A 154 -9.44 8.10 4.22
CA PHE A 154 -8.61 6.89 4.11
C PHE A 154 -9.36 5.71 3.48
N LYS A 155 -10.65 5.54 3.78
CA LYS A 155 -11.50 4.53 3.12
C LYS A 155 -11.49 4.70 1.60
N ARG A 156 -11.56 5.94 1.10
CA ARG A 156 -11.51 6.23 -0.35
C ARG A 156 -10.15 5.93 -0.99
N LYS A 157 -9.06 5.97 -0.22
CA LYS A 157 -7.72 5.62 -0.70
C LYS A 157 -7.49 4.12 -0.79
N ILE A 158 -8.24 3.35 0.00
CA ILE A 158 -8.21 1.89 -0.02
C ILE A 158 -9.19 1.43 -1.09
N ASP A 159 -8.65 1.14 -2.27
CA ASP A 159 -9.40 0.67 -3.43
C ASP A 159 -9.78 -0.82 -3.27
N SER A 160 -10.52 -1.14 -2.21
CA SER A 160 -10.98 -2.49 -1.85
C SER A 160 -12.14 -2.42 -0.85
N PHE A 161 -12.90 -3.52 -0.73
CA PHE A 161 -13.96 -3.65 0.26
C PHE A 161 -13.37 -3.90 1.66
N LEU A 162 -13.45 -2.91 2.55
CA LEU A 162 -13.07 -3.07 3.95
C LEU A 162 -14.14 -3.89 4.70
N PRO A 163 -13.76 -4.95 5.45
CA PRO A 163 -14.71 -5.76 6.20
C PRO A 163 -15.45 -4.94 7.26
N HIS A 164 -16.72 -5.24 7.49
CA HIS A 164 -17.54 -4.53 8.47
C HIS A 164 -16.93 -4.56 9.88
N GLY A 165 -16.43 -5.72 10.32
CA GLY A 165 -15.77 -5.88 11.62
C GLY A 165 -14.53 -5.00 11.79
N TYR A 166 -13.71 -4.88 10.73
CA TYR A 166 -12.57 -3.96 10.73
C TYR A 166 -13.02 -2.49 10.81
N ILE A 167 -14.10 -2.11 10.11
CA ILE A 167 -14.67 -0.77 10.18
C ILE A 167 -15.12 -0.42 11.62
N GLN A 168 -15.79 -1.35 12.30
CA GLN A 168 -16.23 -1.14 13.69
C GLN A 168 -15.05 -0.95 14.66
N ILE A 169 -13.89 -1.53 14.36
CA ILE A 169 -12.68 -1.32 15.16
C ILE A 169 -12.11 0.08 14.91
N ILE A 170 -11.93 0.50 13.65
CA ILE A 170 -11.32 1.80 13.34
C ILE A 170 -12.19 3.00 13.79
N GLU A 171 -13.50 2.80 13.96
CA GLU A 171 -14.40 3.78 14.56
C GLU A 171 -14.13 3.99 16.07
N GLN A 172 -13.53 3.00 16.74
CA GLN A 172 -13.20 3.03 18.16
C GLN A 172 -11.73 3.39 18.42
N THR A 173 -10.82 3.13 17.46
CA THR A 173 -9.38 3.32 17.67
C THR A 173 -8.59 3.44 16.36
N GLU A 174 -7.53 4.25 16.34
CA GLU A 174 -6.58 4.31 15.22
C GLU A 174 -5.46 3.26 15.37
N GLY A 175 -5.87 2.03 15.64
CA GLY A 175 -4.98 0.87 15.81
C GLY A 175 -4.71 0.46 17.26
N LEU A 176 -4.35 -0.81 17.42
CA LEU A 176 -4.14 -1.48 18.69
C LEU A 176 -2.87 -2.32 18.64
N GLU A 177 -2.12 -2.33 19.74
CA GLU A 177 -1.02 -3.27 19.96
C GLU A 177 -1.36 -4.19 21.13
N PHE A 178 -1.29 -5.49 20.87
CA PHE A 178 -1.25 -6.54 21.89
C PHE A 178 0.19 -7.03 22.02
N GLN A 179 0.44 -7.95 22.94
CA GLN A 179 1.78 -8.51 23.12
C GLN A 179 2.26 -9.33 21.91
N GLU A 180 1.35 -10.02 21.22
CA GLU A 180 1.67 -11.01 20.18
C GLU A 180 1.26 -10.58 18.77
N PHE A 181 0.41 -9.56 18.66
CA PHE A 181 -0.13 -9.11 17.39
C PHE A 181 -0.56 -7.64 17.47
N ARG A 182 -0.81 -7.03 16.32
CA ARG A 182 -1.34 -5.67 16.22
C ARG A 182 -2.47 -5.59 15.20
N ILE A 183 -3.37 -4.63 15.40
CA ILE A 183 -4.40 -4.26 14.43
C ILE A 183 -4.07 -2.85 13.94
N SER A 184 -3.88 -2.70 12.64
CA SER A 184 -3.50 -1.41 12.04
C SER A 184 -4.67 -0.43 12.07
N GLY A 185 -4.39 0.83 12.41
CA GLY A 185 -5.31 1.94 12.15
C GLY A 185 -5.48 2.17 10.65
N ILE A 186 -6.55 2.84 10.22
CA ILE A 186 -6.83 3.02 8.79
C ILE A 186 -5.78 3.87 8.08
N SER A 187 -5.18 4.83 8.79
CA SER A 187 -4.09 5.67 8.28
C SER A 187 -2.74 4.94 8.23
N GLU A 188 -2.63 3.79 8.88
CA GLU A 188 -1.43 2.96 8.96
C GLU A 188 -1.52 1.69 8.12
N ILE A 189 -2.60 1.50 7.35
CA ILE A 189 -2.72 0.35 6.44
C ILE A 189 -1.53 0.36 5.47
N GLN A 190 -0.67 -0.63 5.66
CA GLN A 190 0.45 -0.91 4.78
C GLN A 190 -0.02 -1.73 3.58
N ARG A 191 0.78 -1.70 2.52
CA ARG A 191 0.52 -2.42 1.28
C ARG A 191 1.72 -3.25 0.88
N THR A 192 1.48 -4.53 0.59
CA THR A 192 2.46 -5.40 -0.07
C THR A 192 2.02 -5.69 -1.50
N GLY A 193 2.89 -5.38 -2.47
CA GLY A 193 2.67 -5.73 -3.88
C GLY A 193 3.24 -7.11 -4.21
N LEU A 194 2.36 -8.03 -4.60
CA LEU A 194 2.66 -9.39 -5.04
C LEU A 194 2.31 -9.58 -6.52
N ASP A 195 2.72 -10.71 -7.10
CA ASP A 195 2.58 -10.96 -8.54
C ASP A 195 1.11 -10.98 -9.01
N ASP A 196 0.18 -11.35 -8.12
CA ASP A 196 -1.25 -11.48 -8.41
C ASP A 196 -2.09 -10.28 -7.92
N GLY A 197 -1.47 -9.27 -7.32
CA GLY A 197 -2.15 -8.08 -6.82
C GLY A 197 -1.50 -7.48 -5.58
N ASP A 198 -2.11 -6.42 -5.08
CA ASP A 198 -1.66 -5.76 -3.86
C ASP A 198 -2.56 -6.13 -2.69
N TYR A 199 -1.95 -6.23 -1.52
CA TYR A 199 -2.60 -6.67 -0.28
C TYR A 199 -2.48 -5.57 0.76
N PHE A 200 -3.61 -5.16 1.33
CA PHE A 200 -3.73 -4.14 2.37
C PHE A 200 -3.77 -4.81 3.73
N HIS A 201 -2.83 -4.46 4.60
CA HIS A 201 -2.63 -5.11 5.90
C HIS A 201 -3.61 -4.57 6.93
N LEU A 202 -4.44 -5.45 7.51
CA LEU A 202 -5.42 -5.08 8.53
C LEU A 202 -4.93 -5.44 9.95
N ALA A 203 -4.34 -6.63 10.10
CA ALA A 203 -3.76 -7.09 11.35
C ALA A 203 -2.51 -7.92 11.09
N GLU A 204 -1.51 -7.82 11.97
CA GLU A 204 -0.21 -8.47 11.84
C GLU A 204 0.10 -9.30 13.08
N PHE A 205 0.55 -10.53 12.83
CA PHE A 205 0.93 -11.56 13.78
C PHE A 205 2.41 -11.93 13.54
N GLU A 206 3.00 -12.70 14.44
CA GLU A 206 4.40 -13.13 14.31
C GLU A 206 4.68 -13.94 13.03
N ASP A 207 3.68 -14.66 12.50
CA ASP A 207 3.82 -15.57 11.35
C ASP A 207 3.25 -15.01 10.03
N GLY A 208 2.55 -13.87 10.08
CA GLY A 208 1.99 -13.25 8.88
C GLY A 208 0.91 -12.22 9.16
N ILE A 209 0.15 -11.90 8.12
CA ILE A 209 -0.74 -10.73 8.09
C ILE A 209 -2.13 -11.12 7.60
N ILE A 210 -3.18 -10.68 8.30
CA ILE A 210 -4.54 -10.65 7.75
C ILE A 210 -4.64 -9.43 6.82
N ALA A 211 -5.00 -9.68 5.57
CA ALA A 211 -5.07 -8.66 4.54
C ALA A 211 -6.31 -8.78 3.66
N ILE A 212 -6.68 -7.68 3.01
CA ILE A 212 -7.62 -7.68 1.89
C ILE A 212 -6.89 -7.40 0.58
N LYS A 213 -7.40 -7.93 -0.52
CA LYS A 213 -6.80 -7.75 -1.83
C LYS A 213 -7.34 -6.51 -2.55
N GLU A 214 -6.47 -5.78 -3.21
CA GLU A 214 -6.82 -4.60 -4.01
C GLU A 214 -7.82 -4.96 -5.11
N ASN A 215 -8.85 -4.13 -5.27
CA ASN A 215 -9.99 -4.29 -6.18
C ASN A 215 -10.89 -5.50 -5.89
N ASP A 216 -10.67 -6.24 -4.80
CA ASP A 216 -11.63 -7.25 -4.40
C ASP A 216 -12.92 -6.59 -3.90
N LYS A 217 -14.03 -7.03 -4.47
CA LYS A 217 -15.38 -6.51 -4.18
C LYS A 217 -16.19 -7.46 -3.30
N ASN A 218 -15.65 -8.64 -3.02
CA ASN A 218 -16.35 -9.68 -2.27
C ASN A 218 -16.03 -9.64 -0.78
N GLY A 219 -15.05 -8.83 -0.35
CA GLY A 219 -14.62 -8.75 1.04
C GLY A 219 -13.84 -9.97 1.49
N GLU A 220 -13.15 -10.63 0.57
CA GLU A 220 -12.33 -11.79 0.84
C GLU A 220 -11.08 -11.39 1.63
N LEU A 221 -10.86 -12.11 2.71
CA LEU A 221 -9.72 -11.99 3.58
C LEU A 221 -8.70 -13.06 3.24
N TYR A 222 -7.45 -12.63 3.29
CA TYR A 222 -6.29 -13.46 3.05
C TYR A 222 -5.40 -13.45 4.27
N PHE A 223 -4.75 -14.57 4.53
CA PHE A 223 -3.60 -14.60 5.41
C PHE A 223 -2.33 -14.73 4.59
N CYS A 224 -1.52 -13.68 4.61
CA CYS A 224 -0.25 -13.59 3.93
C CYS A 224 0.86 -14.01 4.90
N HIS A 225 1.33 -15.24 4.80
CA HIS A 225 2.42 -15.75 5.62
C HIS A 225 3.74 -15.08 5.24
N PHE A 226 4.63 -14.87 6.21
CA PHE A 226 5.98 -14.37 5.91
C PHE A 226 6.84 -15.37 5.11
N SER A 227 6.44 -16.64 5.05
CA SER A 227 7.00 -17.64 4.15
C SER A 227 6.69 -17.38 2.66
N GLY A 228 5.72 -16.50 2.38
CA GLY A 228 5.22 -16.20 1.03
C GLY A 228 3.98 -17.00 0.61
N LEU A 229 3.47 -17.89 1.47
CA LEU A 229 2.17 -18.55 1.25
C LEU A 229 1.03 -17.54 1.46
N ILE A 230 -0.04 -17.66 0.66
CA ILE A 230 -1.24 -16.83 0.79
C ILE A 230 -2.44 -17.76 0.88
N ASP A 231 -3.13 -17.73 2.02
CA ASP A 231 -4.33 -18.51 2.24
C ASP A 231 -5.57 -17.62 2.17
N LYS A 232 -6.61 -18.08 1.49
CA LYS A 232 -7.94 -17.47 1.56
C LYS A 232 -8.62 -17.94 2.84
N VAL A 233 -8.96 -17.01 3.74
CA VAL A 233 -9.43 -17.35 5.10
C VAL A 233 -10.93 -17.07 5.35
N GLY A 234 -11.62 -16.43 4.39
CA GLY A 234 -13.06 -16.18 4.43
C GLY A 234 -13.39 -14.70 4.32
N THR A 235 -14.59 -14.29 4.79
CA THR A 235 -15.07 -12.90 4.67
C THR A 235 -15.43 -12.25 6.02
N ASP A 236 -15.39 -13.02 7.10
CA ASP A 236 -15.77 -12.57 8.44
C ASP A 236 -14.51 -12.23 9.25
N PHE A 237 -14.18 -10.94 9.27
CA PHE A 237 -12.98 -10.44 9.95
C PHE A 237 -12.98 -10.75 11.45
N ASP A 238 -14.14 -10.61 12.11
CA ASP A 238 -14.24 -10.82 13.56
C ASP A 238 -13.97 -12.28 13.91
N LYS A 239 -14.56 -13.20 13.14
CA LYS A 239 -14.33 -14.63 13.31
C LYS A 239 -12.85 -14.98 13.11
N ILE A 240 -12.25 -14.53 12.02
CA ILE A 240 -10.84 -14.84 11.69
C ILE A 240 -9.90 -14.26 12.75
N LEU A 241 -10.15 -13.02 13.18
CA LEU A 241 -9.35 -12.38 14.23
C LEU A 241 -9.46 -13.15 15.56
N LYS A 242 -10.67 -13.58 15.96
CA LYS A 242 -10.86 -14.42 17.16
C LYS A 242 -10.13 -15.75 17.04
N GLU A 243 -10.30 -16.47 15.94
CA GLU A 243 -9.65 -17.77 15.72
C GLU A 243 -8.12 -17.70 15.79
N ARG A 244 -7.53 -16.55 15.43
CA ARG A 244 -6.07 -16.32 15.53
C ARG A 244 -5.59 -15.84 16.89
N THR A 245 -6.50 -15.40 17.75
CA THR A 245 -6.20 -14.81 19.06
C THR A 245 -6.72 -15.64 20.22
N THR A 246 -7.24 -16.85 19.94
CA THR A 246 -7.64 -17.85 20.95
C THR A 246 -6.58 -18.92 21.05
#